data_AF-A0A9W8X5L6-F1
#
_entry.id   AF-A0A9W8X5L6-F1
#
_cell.length_a   1.000
_cell.length_b   1.000
_cell.length_c   1.000
_cell.angle_alpha   90.00
_cell.angle_beta   90.00
_cell.angle_gamma   90.00
#
_symmetry.space_group_name_H-M   'P 1'
#
loop_
_entity.id
_entity.type
_entity.pdbx_description
1 polymer ?
#
loop_
_entity_poly.entity_id
_entity_poly.type
_entity_poly.pdbx_seq_one_letter_code
_entity_poly.pdbx_strand_id
1 'polypeptide(L)'
;MKFSTIYSAVFAALAIGVSAGPVPNAASLEVISSDTAHSLDARAPPKGPVITSRYKDAVAAAAKAGKKLVPGKFYVFTIEWDLPSSVEGTFESKTELEKLQQKLGFEHVAVVAGEVIAKDRGRDAKKVTDLDFDAQFMDLVKDDDKVTSILRGPRKMDYMKKGQTLVWAKETTKAKASKANMEKAGKAYFDSPAHKKYNVDNNNCASFKDAALPQL
;
A
#
# COMPACT_ATOMS: atom_id res chain seq x y z
N MET A 1 46.20 -6.53 -35.36
CA MET A 1 45.38 -5.31 -35.26
C MET A 1 46.23 -4.25 -34.57
N LYS A 2 46.50 -3.14 -35.26
CA LYS A 2 47.21 -1.96 -34.72
C LYS A 2 46.19 -1.07 -34.01
N PHE A 3 46.63 -0.30 -33.01
CA PHE A 3 46.20 1.04 -32.53
C PHE A 3 46.63 1.14 -31.05
N SER A 4 47.86 1.57 -30.76
CA SER A 4 48.39 2.95 -30.71
C SER A 4 47.98 3.71 -29.45
N THR A 5 48.92 3.72 -28.50
CA THR A 5 49.07 4.58 -27.33
C THR A 5 49.22 6.06 -27.73
N ILE A 6 48.55 6.98 -27.03
CA ILE A 6 48.98 8.39 -26.95
C ILE A 6 48.92 8.84 -25.49
N TYR A 7 50.07 9.31 -25.01
CA TYR A 7 50.36 9.92 -23.71
C TYR A 7 50.18 11.44 -23.75
N SER A 8 50.19 12.03 -22.55
CA SER A 8 50.47 13.43 -22.18
C SER A 8 49.25 14.34 -21.97
N ALA A 9 48.92 14.88 -20.79
CA ALA A 9 49.66 15.54 -19.67
C ALA A 9 49.53 17.08 -19.72
N VAL A 10 49.73 17.71 -18.55
CA VAL A 10 49.74 19.16 -18.20
C VAL A 10 48.38 19.65 -17.65
N PHE A 11 48.12 19.96 -16.37
CA PHE A 11 48.82 20.58 -15.21
C PHE A 11 48.98 22.11 -15.27
N ALA A 12 48.17 22.85 -14.48
CA ALA A 12 48.41 24.20 -13.91
C ALA A 12 47.05 24.80 -13.44
N ALA A 13 46.86 25.53 -12.34
CA ALA A 13 47.70 25.94 -11.22
C ALA A 13 46.77 26.40 -10.06
N LEU A 14 47.25 26.29 -8.81
CA LEU A 14 46.69 26.96 -7.63
C LEU A 14 46.77 28.49 -7.77
N ALA A 15 45.81 29.24 -7.19
CA ALA A 15 46.12 30.24 -6.16
C ALA A 15 44.88 31.01 -5.62
N ILE A 16 44.66 30.86 -4.31
CA ILE A 16 44.38 31.86 -3.27
C ILE A 16 43.27 32.92 -3.50
N GLY A 17 42.28 32.88 -2.61
CA GLY A 17 41.39 33.99 -2.30
C GLY A 17 40.83 33.90 -0.87
N VAL A 18 41.69 34.01 0.14
CA VAL A 18 41.26 34.22 1.54
C VAL A 18 41.17 35.74 1.73
N SER A 19 39.96 36.29 1.75
CA SER A 19 39.76 37.66 2.25
C SER A 19 39.47 37.60 3.74
N ALA A 20 40.52 37.74 4.55
CA ALA A 20 40.38 38.13 5.94
C ALA A 20 40.05 39.63 5.98
N GLY A 21 38.78 39.97 6.24
CA GLY A 21 38.37 41.33 6.58
C GLY A 21 38.60 41.59 8.08
N PRO A 22 39.01 42.81 8.48
CA PRO A 22 39.29 43.15 9.88
C PRO A 22 38.02 43.12 10.75
N VAL A 23 38.17 42.64 11.98
CA VAL A 23 37.18 42.67 13.06
C VAL A 23 37.13 44.07 13.67
N PRO A 24 36.00 44.80 13.63
CA PRO A 24 35.80 45.95 14.50
C PRO A 24 35.39 45.43 15.88
N ASN A 25 36.33 45.50 16.82
CA ASN A 25 36.04 45.44 18.24
C ASN A 25 35.58 46.84 18.70
N ALA A 26 34.28 47.01 18.93
CA ALA A 26 33.76 48.11 19.73
C ALA A 26 32.59 47.57 20.55
N ALA A 27 32.75 47.68 21.87
CA ALA A 27 31.91 47.10 22.88
C ALA A 27 30.45 47.58 22.80
N SER A 28 29.53 46.64 22.94
CA SER A 28 28.27 46.82 23.65
C SER A 28 27.92 45.47 24.26
N LEU A 29 28.48 45.21 25.44
CA LEU A 29 28.02 44.17 26.35
C LEU A 29 26.63 44.61 26.84
N GLU A 30 25.59 44.28 26.09
CA GLU A 30 24.26 44.17 26.69
C GLU A 30 24.23 42.88 27.50
N VAL A 31 24.20 43.04 28.82
CA VAL A 31 23.94 41.97 29.78
C VAL A 31 22.51 41.50 29.55
N ILE A 32 22.33 40.53 28.65
CA ILE A 32 21.10 39.75 28.59
C ILE A 32 21.21 38.72 29.71
N SER A 33 20.48 39.03 30.78
CA SER A 33 20.29 38.21 31.98
C SER A 33 20.13 36.73 31.61
N SER A 34 21.12 35.94 32.00
CA SER A 34 21.02 34.49 32.08
C SER A 34 20.04 34.15 33.20
N ASP A 35 18.74 34.02 32.89
CA ASP A 35 17.77 33.22 33.66
C ASP A 35 16.39 33.24 33.00
N THR A 36 16.34 32.79 31.75
CA THR A 36 15.16 32.04 31.31
C THR A 36 15.64 30.62 31.10
N ALA A 37 15.26 29.74 32.01
CA ALA A 37 15.36 28.31 31.78
C ALA A 37 14.57 28.02 30.50
N HIS A 38 15.26 27.92 29.37
CA HIS A 38 14.71 27.23 28.23
C HIS A 38 14.48 25.80 28.74
N SER A 39 13.21 25.49 29.02
CA SER A 39 12.73 24.12 29.06
C SER A 39 13.34 23.47 27.83
N LEU A 40 14.34 22.61 28.05
CA LEU A 40 14.73 21.63 27.06
C LEU A 40 13.50 20.73 27.00
N ASP A 41 12.51 21.13 26.19
CA ASP A 41 11.38 20.28 25.87
C ASP A 41 12.00 18.96 25.45
N ALA A 42 11.80 17.95 26.30
CA ALA A 42 12.44 16.66 26.16
C ALA A 42 12.20 16.23 24.71
N ARG A 43 13.30 16.20 23.93
CA ARG A 43 13.26 15.87 22.51
C ARG A 43 12.43 14.61 22.41
N ALA A 44 11.27 14.70 21.76
CA ALA A 44 10.34 13.59 21.64
C ALA A 44 11.15 12.33 21.30
N PRO A 45 10.94 11.21 22.02
CA PRO A 45 11.75 10.02 21.85
C PRO A 45 11.79 9.65 20.37
N PRO A 46 12.93 9.11 19.87
CA PRO A 46 13.03 8.72 18.47
C PRO A 46 11.85 7.81 18.14
N LYS A 47 10.96 8.29 17.25
CA LYS A 47 9.79 7.52 16.82
C LYS A 47 10.31 6.21 16.23
N GLY A 48 9.95 5.11 16.85
CA GLY A 48 10.29 3.76 16.40
C GLY A 48 9.79 3.48 14.97
N PRO A 49 10.05 2.27 14.45
CA PRO A 49 9.58 1.88 13.13
C PRO A 49 8.06 1.98 13.04
N VAL A 50 7.56 2.58 11.96
CA VAL A 50 6.13 2.61 11.66
C VAL A 50 5.81 1.34 10.87
N ILE A 51 5.10 0.41 11.52
CA ILE A 51 4.61 -0.81 10.90
C ILE A 51 3.10 -0.71 10.78
N THR A 52 2.57 -0.58 9.56
CA THR A 52 1.14 -0.38 9.34
C THR A 52 0.33 -1.63 9.70
N SER A 53 -0.95 -1.44 10.06
CA SER A 53 -1.87 -2.57 10.33
C SER A 53 -2.01 -3.46 9.09
N ARG A 54 -2.22 -2.87 7.92
CA ARG A 54 -2.32 -3.61 6.64
C ARG A 54 -1.10 -4.47 6.34
N TYR A 55 0.12 -4.03 6.69
CA TYR A 55 1.30 -4.89 6.58
C TYR A 55 1.25 -6.07 7.56
N LYS A 56 0.86 -5.84 8.82
CA LYS A 56 0.71 -6.92 9.81
C LYS A 56 -0.33 -7.95 9.38
N ASP A 57 -1.47 -7.48 8.86
CA ASP A 57 -2.55 -8.33 8.36
C ASP A 57 -2.09 -9.16 7.15
N ALA A 58 -1.37 -8.54 6.20
CA ALA A 58 -0.79 -9.21 5.04
C ALA A 58 0.24 -10.27 5.45
N VAL A 59 1.12 -9.97 6.41
CA VAL A 59 2.09 -10.93 6.94
C VAL A 59 1.37 -12.10 7.62
N ALA A 60 0.36 -11.84 8.44
CA ALA A 60 -0.41 -12.89 9.11
C ALA A 60 -1.15 -13.78 8.11
N ALA A 61 -1.78 -13.20 7.09
CA ALA A 61 -2.46 -13.92 6.02
C ALA A 61 -1.50 -14.78 5.18
N ALA A 62 -0.34 -14.23 4.80
CA ALA A 62 0.69 -14.98 4.09
C ALA A 62 1.26 -16.13 4.94
N ALA A 63 1.49 -15.90 6.23
CA ALA A 63 2.00 -16.91 7.15
C ALA A 63 1.05 -18.11 7.30
N LYS A 64 -0.27 -17.88 7.34
CA LYS A 64 -1.29 -18.96 7.32
C LYS A 64 -1.17 -19.86 6.08
N ALA A 65 -0.70 -19.32 4.95
CA ALA A 65 -0.44 -20.07 3.73
C ALA A 65 1.01 -20.61 3.61
N GLY A 66 1.80 -20.55 4.69
CA GLY A 66 3.20 -20.95 4.69
C GLY A 66 4.08 -20.05 3.79
N LYS A 67 3.67 -18.80 3.57
CA LYS A 67 4.39 -17.82 2.74
C LYS A 67 4.97 -16.71 3.60
N LYS A 68 5.98 -16.04 3.06
CA LYS A 68 6.64 -14.89 3.67
C LYS A 68 6.61 -13.72 2.69
N LEU A 69 6.28 -12.55 3.20
CA LEU A 69 6.31 -11.31 2.44
C LEU A 69 7.73 -10.74 2.39
N VAL A 70 8.11 -10.23 1.22
CA VAL A 70 9.43 -9.67 0.94
C VAL A 70 9.26 -8.21 0.47
N PRO A 71 9.99 -7.24 1.06
CA PRO A 71 9.99 -5.87 0.57
C PRO A 71 10.34 -5.75 -0.92
N GLY A 72 9.66 -4.85 -1.64
CA GLY A 72 9.79 -4.64 -3.08
C GLY A 72 9.05 -5.66 -3.95
N LYS A 73 8.34 -6.63 -3.35
CA LYS A 73 7.54 -7.63 -4.06
C LYS A 73 6.05 -7.29 -4.04
N PHE A 74 5.35 -7.83 -5.03
CA PHE A 74 3.94 -7.59 -5.27
C PHE A 74 3.13 -8.85 -4.98
N TYR A 75 1.98 -8.68 -4.35
CA TYR A 75 1.18 -9.77 -3.83
C TYR A 75 -0.30 -9.54 -4.08
N VAL A 76 -1.04 -10.64 -4.23
CA VAL A 76 -2.49 -10.67 -4.36
C VAL A 76 -3.09 -11.41 -3.16
N PHE A 77 -4.12 -10.82 -2.59
CA PHE A 77 -4.93 -11.37 -1.51
C PHE A 77 -6.41 -11.25 -1.87
N THR A 78 -7.26 -11.90 -1.08
CA THR A 78 -8.69 -11.62 -1.02
C THR A 78 -9.06 -11.08 0.35
N ILE A 79 -10.01 -10.15 0.40
CA ILE A 79 -10.68 -9.77 1.66
C ILE A 79 -12.00 -10.50 1.66
N GLU A 80 -12.25 -11.30 2.69
CA GLU A 80 -13.49 -12.04 2.90
C GLU A 80 -14.21 -11.43 4.11
N TRP A 81 -15.52 -11.21 4.00
CA TRP A 81 -16.34 -10.70 5.09
C TRP A 81 -17.01 -11.86 5.83
N ASP A 82 -16.67 -11.99 7.11
CA ASP A 82 -17.21 -13.00 8.03
C ASP A 82 -18.63 -12.62 8.48
N LEU A 83 -19.41 -13.58 8.98
CA LEU A 83 -20.74 -13.31 9.55
C LEU A 83 -20.67 -12.51 10.85
N PRO A 84 -21.64 -11.63 11.17
CA PRO A 84 -22.69 -11.06 10.32
C PRO A 84 -22.26 -9.69 9.75
N SER A 85 -21.06 -9.62 9.16
CA SER A 85 -20.40 -8.34 8.89
C SER A 85 -21.00 -7.68 7.67
N SER A 86 -21.80 -6.65 7.89
CA SER A 86 -22.37 -5.87 6.79
C SER A 86 -21.27 -5.30 5.89
N VAL A 87 -21.43 -5.48 4.60
CA VAL A 87 -20.66 -4.74 3.61
C VAL A 87 -21.36 -3.38 3.44
N GLU A 88 -20.65 -2.29 3.65
CA GLU A 88 -21.22 -0.96 3.45
C GLU A 88 -21.68 -0.77 1.99
N GLY A 89 -22.89 -0.27 1.81
CA GLY A 89 -23.43 0.09 0.49
C GLY A 89 -23.77 -1.12 -0.39
N THR A 90 -24.19 -2.22 0.21
CA THR A 90 -24.65 -3.42 -0.50
C THR A 90 -26.13 -3.64 -0.26
N PHE A 91 -26.84 -4.10 -1.28
CA PHE A 91 -28.30 -4.22 -1.30
C PHE A 91 -28.78 -5.65 -1.58
N GLU A 92 -27.88 -6.63 -1.47
CA GLU A 92 -28.17 -8.06 -1.39
C GLU A 92 -29.14 -8.29 -0.23
N SER A 93 -30.22 -9.00 -0.53
CA SER A 93 -31.20 -9.39 0.48
C SER A 93 -30.60 -10.40 1.45
N LYS A 94 -31.16 -10.49 2.66
CA LYS A 94 -30.74 -11.47 3.67
C LYS A 94 -30.68 -12.90 3.11
N THR A 95 -31.67 -13.32 2.32
CA THR A 95 -31.72 -14.64 1.70
C THR A 95 -30.62 -14.85 0.65
N GLU A 96 -30.23 -13.80 -0.07
CA GLU A 96 -29.11 -13.86 -1.03
C GLU A 96 -27.78 -14.02 -0.29
N LEU A 97 -27.58 -13.25 0.80
CA LEU A 97 -26.39 -13.35 1.65
C LEU A 97 -26.29 -14.73 2.32
N GLU A 98 -27.39 -15.27 2.86
CA GLU A 98 -27.45 -16.62 3.44
C GLU A 98 -27.11 -17.70 2.40
N LYS A 99 -27.58 -17.57 1.15
CA LYS A 99 -27.23 -18.49 0.07
C LYS A 99 -25.74 -18.43 -0.30
N LEU A 100 -25.19 -17.22 -0.44
CA LEU A 100 -23.77 -17.02 -0.71
C LEU A 100 -22.93 -17.59 0.41
N GLN A 101 -23.31 -17.35 1.66
CA GLN A 101 -22.69 -17.90 2.84
C GLN A 101 -22.70 -19.43 2.83
N GLN A 102 -23.84 -20.07 2.61
CA GLN A 102 -23.93 -21.54 2.56
C GLN A 102 -23.04 -22.14 1.46
N LYS A 103 -22.89 -21.42 0.34
CA LYS A 103 -22.11 -21.87 -0.82
C LYS A 103 -20.61 -21.61 -0.68
N LEU A 104 -20.22 -20.50 -0.05
CA LEU A 104 -18.86 -19.96 -0.12
C LEU A 104 -18.16 -19.84 1.24
N GLY A 105 -18.91 -19.83 2.34
CA GLY A 105 -18.39 -19.64 3.69
C GLY A 105 -18.23 -18.17 4.13
N PHE A 106 -18.48 -17.21 3.24
CA PHE A 106 -18.41 -15.77 3.49
C PHE A 106 -19.57 -15.02 2.80
N GLU A 107 -19.90 -13.81 3.26
CA GLU A 107 -20.96 -12.98 2.66
C GLU A 107 -20.48 -12.24 1.42
N HIS A 108 -19.22 -11.82 1.42
CA HIS A 108 -18.66 -11.02 0.36
C HIS A 108 -17.16 -11.21 0.22
N VAL A 109 -16.65 -10.96 -0.98
CA VAL A 109 -15.22 -11.04 -1.27
C VAL A 109 -14.75 -9.93 -2.20
N ALA A 110 -13.59 -9.35 -1.87
CA ALA A 110 -12.86 -8.40 -2.71
C ALA A 110 -11.50 -8.98 -3.10
N VAL A 111 -10.98 -8.59 -4.25
CA VAL A 111 -9.60 -8.88 -4.65
C VAL A 111 -8.70 -7.70 -4.30
N VAL A 112 -7.53 -7.99 -3.74
CA VAL A 112 -6.53 -7.00 -3.31
C VAL A 112 -5.22 -7.27 -4.03
N ALA A 113 -4.57 -6.23 -4.55
CA ALA A 113 -3.20 -6.34 -5.04
C ALA A 113 -2.37 -5.15 -4.58
N GLY A 114 -1.10 -5.39 -4.24
CA GLY A 114 -0.24 -4.34 -3.70
C GLY A 114 1.23 -4.72 -3.58
N GLU A 115 2.03 -3.75 -3.14
CA GLU A 115 3.47 -3.86 -2.92
C GLU A 115 3.80 -3.86 -1.43
N VAL A 116 4.74 -4.69 -1.00
CA VAL A 116 5.34 -4.57 0.32
C VAL A 116 6.44 -3.51 0.26
N ILE A 117 6.25 -2.40 0.97
CA ILE A 117 7.16 -1.27 0.97
C ILE A 117 8.00 -1.29 2.24
N ALA A 118 9.32 -1.13 2.08
CA ALA A 118 10.24 -0.79 3.16
C ALA A 118 10.81 0.61 2.92
N LYS A 119 10.65 1.50 3.89
CA LYS A 119 11.19 2.88 3.82
C LYS A 119 12.09 3.13 5.00
N ASP A 120 13.36 3.36 4.70
CA ASP A 120 14.33 3.73 5.72
C ASP A 120 14.23 5.23 6.03
N ARG A 121 14.20 5.57 7.32
CA ARG A 121 14.28 6.94 7.84
C ARG A 121 15.43 7.08 8.81
N GLY A 122 15.98 8.28 8.90
CA GLY A 122 17.15 8.58 9.74
C GLY A 122 18.48 8.35 9.03
N ARG A 123 19.58 8.59 9.73
CA ARG A 123 20.96 8.39 9.25
C ARG A 123 21.71 7.47 10.20
N ASP A 124 22.62 6.68 9.66
CA ASP A 124 23.59 5.86 10.38
C ASP A 124 22.95 5.00 11.49
N ALA A 125 23.49 5.07 12.72
CA ALA A 125 23.01 4.30 13.88
C ALA A 125 21.56 4.60 14.30
N LYS A 126 20.90 5.61 13.71
CA LYS A 126 19.49 5.97 13.96
C LYS A 126 18.58 5.59 12.79
N LYS A 127 19.06 4.75 11.87
CA LYS A 127 18.27 4.23 10.76
C LYS A 127 17.15 3.32 11.30
N VAL A 128 15.92 3.69 11.00
CA VAL A 128 14.71 2.89 11.29
C VAL A 128 14.01 2.56 9.98
N THR A 129 13.48 1.35 9.87
CA THR A 129 12.78 0.89 8.67
C THR A 129 11.29 0.83 8.94
N ASP A 130 10.52 1.63 8.23
CA ASP A 130 9.06 1.55 8.20
C ASP A 130 8.62 0.47 7.20
N LEU A 131 7.55 -0.25 7.55
CA LEU A 131 7.02 -1.34 6.75
C LEU A 131 5.54 -1.13 6.45
N ASP A 132 5.18 -1.33 5.20
CA ASP A 132 3.83 -1.14 4.70
C ASP A 132 3.45 -2.16 3.63
N PHE A 133 2.16 -2.38 3.45
CA PHE A 133 1.60 -3.06 2.29
C PHE A 133 0.71 -2.06 1.54
N ASP A 134 1.26 -1.38 0.54
CA ASP A 134 0.53 -0.38 -0.24
C ASP A 134 -0.29 -1.09 -1.31
N ALA A 135 -1.58 -1.25 -1.00
CA ALA A 135 -2.47 -2.09 -1.77
C ALA A 135 -3.74 -1.37 -2.19
N GLN A 136 -4.36 -1.91 -3.22
CA GLN A 136 -5.65 -1.49 -3.71
C GLN A 136 -6.58 -2.70 -3.76
N PHE A 137 -7.87 -2.45 -3.61
CA PHE A 137 -8.88 -3.49 -3.72
C PHE A 137 -10.00 -3.09 -4.66
N MET A 138 -10.64 -4.11 -5.23
CA MET A 138 -11.86 -3.99 -6.02
C MET A 138 -12.79 -5.17 -5.76
N ASP A 139 -14.08 -4.93 -5.96
CA ASP A 139 -15.13 -5.89 -5.69
C ASP A 139 -16.37 -5.61 -6.54
N LEU A 140 -17.25 -6.61 -6.65
CA LEU A 140 -18.53 -6.51 -7.33
C LEU A 140 -19.65 -6.58 -6.29
N VAL A 141 -20.52 -5.58 -6.27
CA VAL A 141 -21.67 -5.53 -5.34
C VAL A 141 -22.98 -5.35 -6.11
N LYS A 142 -24.10 -5.57 -5.43
CA LYS A 142 -25.44 -5.24 -5.92
C LYS A 142 -25.79 -3.77 -5.66
N ASP A 143 -26.38 -3.11 -6.66
CA ASP A 143 -26.84 -1.72 -6.60
C ASP A 143 -28.15 -1.55 -5.80
N ASP A 144 -28.50 -0.30 -5.50
CA ASP A 144 -29.69 0.10 -4.73
C ASP A 144 -31.02 -0.28 -5.40
N ASP A 145 -31.02 -0.37 -6.73
CA ASP A 145 -32.12 -0.88 -7.55
C ASP A 145 -32.37 -2.39 -7.36
N LYS A 146 -31.50 -3.07 -6.61
CA LYS A 146 -31.53 -4.50 -6.29
C LYS A 146 -31.53 -5.41 -7.51
N VAL A 147 -31.00 -4.95 -8.64
CA VAL A 147 -30.91 -5.73 -9.89
C VAL A 147 -29.55 -5.54 -10.53
N THR A 148 -28.99 -4.34 -10.48
CA THR A 148 -27.78 -3.98 -11.19
C THR A 148 -26.55 -4.40 -10.40
N SER A 149 -25.51 -4.82 -11.12
CA SER A 149 -24.18 -5.02 -10.55
C SER A 149 -23.38 -3.72 -10.60
N ILE A 150 -22.55 -3.47 -9.58
CA ILE A 150 -21.58 -2.38 -9.56
C ILE A 150 -20.18 -2.95 -9.36
N LEU A 151 -19.25 -2.55 -10.24
CA LEU A 151 -17.82 -2.66 -9.99
C LEU A 151 -17.36 -1.51 -9.10
N ARG A 152 -16.81 -1.82 -7.93
CA ARG A 152 -16.19 -0.86 -7.02
C ARG A 152 -14.67 -0.96 -7.10
N GLY A 153 -14.01 0.20 -7.25
CA GLY A 153 -12.55 0.28 -7.27
C GLY A 153 -11.92 0.15 -8.66
N PRO A 154 -10.59 0.01 -8.73
CA PRO A 154 -9.65 -0.15 -7.61
C PRO A 154 -9.53 1.08 -6.70
N ARG A 155 -9.63 0.87 -5.38
CA ARG A 155 -9.51 1.90 -4.32
C ARG A 155 -8.36 1.54 -3.38
N LYS A 156 -7.74 2.53 -2.74
CA LYS A 156 -6.66 2.26 -1.77
C LYS A 156 -7.21 1.49 -0.56
N MET A 157 -6.43 0.51 -0.10
CA MET A 157 -6.69 -0.21 1.15
C MET A 157 -6.06 0.55 2.31
N ASP A 158 -6.89 1.06 3.21
CA ASP A 158 -6.40 1.80 4.38
C ASP A 158 -6.06 0.85 5.53
N TYR A 159 -7.06 0.09 5.99
CA TYR A 159 -6.98 -0.90 7.07
C TYR A 159 -8.11 -1.93 6.94
N MET A 160 -7.96 -3.09 7.58
CA MET A 160 -9.01 -4.12 7.69
C MET A 160 -10.09 -3.67 8.68
N LYS A 161 -11.36 -3.71 8.27
CA LYS A 161 -12.51 -3.45 9.16
C LYS A 161 -12.82 -4.70 10.00
N LYS A 162 -13.54 -4.51 11.11
CA LYS A 162 -14.02 -5.63 11.94
C LYS A 162 -14.84 -6.60 11.08
N GLY A 163 -14.57 -7.89 11.25
CA GLY A 163 -15.26 -8.95 10.50
C GLY A 163 -14.79 -9.12 9.06
N GLN A 164 -13.64 -8.56 8.73
CA GLN A 164 -12.93 -8.85 7.49
C GLN A 164 -11.71 -9.71 7.77
N THR A 165 -11.50 -10.73 6.94
CA THR A 165 -10.33 -11.60 6.96
C THR A 165 -9.57 -11.47 5.65
N LEU A 166 -8.27 -11.23 5.73
CA LEU A 166 -7.38 -11.22 4.57
C LEU A 166 -6.87 -12.64 4.32
N VAL A 167 -6.98 -13.12 3.08
CA VAL A 167 -6.59 -14.47 2.67
C VAL A 167 -5.55 -14.37 1.55
N TRP A 168 -4.46 -15.11 1.70
CA TRP A 168 -3.38 -15.13 0.71
C TRP A 168 -3.83 -15.82 -0.58
N ALA A 169 -3.56 -15.19 -1.73
CA ALA A 169 -3.75 -15.83 -3.03
C ALA A 169 -2.41 -16.20 -3.68
N LYS A 170 -1.58 -15.21 -4.05
CA LYS A 170 -0.33 -15.45 -4.79
C LYS A 170 0.64 -14.26 -4.79
N GLU A 171 1.91 -14.53 -5.12
CA GLU A 171 2.86 -13.51 -5.57
C GLU A 171 2.54 -13.09 -7.01
N THR A 172 2.80 -11.83 -7.33
CA THR A 172 2.61 -11.27 -8.66
C THR A 172 3.69 -10.25 -9.02
N THR A 173 3.49 -9.52 -10.12
CA THR A 173 4.39 -8.50 -10.66
C THR A 173 3.80 -7.11 -10.51
N LYS A 174 4.66 -6.09 -10.56
CA LYS A 174 4.26 -4.68 -10.58
C LYS A 174 3.22 -4.36 -11.65
N ALA A 175 3.40 -4.91 -12.86
CA ALA A 175 2.49 -4.67 -13.97
C ALA A 175 1.08 -5.18 -13.66
N LYS A 176 0.97 -6.40 -13.12
CA LYS A 176 -0.30 -7.04 -12.81
C LYS A 176 -1.00 -6.48 -11.57
N ALA A 177 -0.24 -6.11 -10.54
CA ALA A 177 -0.76 -5.45 -9.34
C ALA A 177 -1.03 -3.94 -9.53
N SER A 178 -0.72 -3.37 -10.69
CA SER A 178 -0.94 -1.94 -10.93
C SER A 178 -2.42 -1.58 -10.94
N LYS A 179 -2.74 -0.36 -10.48
CA LYS A 179 -4.10 0.20 -10.54
C LYS A 179 -4.73 0.04 -11.93
N ALA A 180 -3.98 0.36 -12.98
CA ALA A 180 -4.47 0.29 -14.35
C ALA A 180 -4.81 -1.15 -14.76
N ASN A 181 -3.99 -2.14 -14.37
CA ASN A 181 -4.30 -3.54 -14.66
C ASN A 181 -5.47 -4.06 -13.83
N MET A 182 -5.58 -3.67 -12.56
CA MET A 182 -6.75 -3.99 -11.74
C MET A 182 -8.03 -3.43 -12.37
N GLU A 183 -8.05 -2.16 -12.76
CA GLU A 183 -9.19 -1.54 -13.42
C GLU A 183 -9.55 -2.25 -14.73
N LYS A 184 -8.54 -2.60 -15.54
CA LYS A 184 -8.73 -3.38 -16.77
C LYS A 184 -9.33 -4.76 -16.49
N ALA A 185 -8.81 -5.49 -15.50
CA ALA A 185 -9.30 -6.81 -15.12
C ALA A 185 -10.75 -6.74 -14.63
N GLY A 186 -11.07 -5.74 -13.81
CA GLY A 186 -12.43 -5.53 -13.32
C GLY A 186 -13.40 -5.20 -14.44
N LYS A 187 -13.04 -4.27 -15.35
CA LYS A 187 -13.85 -3.91 -16.51
C LYS A 187 -14.05 -5.05 -17.49
N ALA A 188 -13.02 -5.87 -17.72
CA ALA A 188 -13.13 -7.04 -18.60
C ALA A 188 -14.23 -8.02 -18.14
N TYR A 189 -14.42 -8.18 -16.83
CA TYR A 189 -15.57 -8.90 -16.30
C TYR A 189 -16.85 -8.07 -16.44
N PHE A 190 -16.85 -6.84 -15.93
CA PHE A 190 -18.05 -6.02 -15.77
C PHE A 190 -18.71 -5.58 -17.09
N ASP A 191 -17.95 -5.44 -18.18
CA ASP A 191 -18.44 -4.91 -19.45
C ASP A 191 -19.18 -5.93 -20.31
N SER A 192 -19.19 -7.20 -19.90
CA SER A 192 -20.11 -8.18 -20.47
C SER A 192 -21.57 -7.78 -20.19
N PRO A 193 -22.46 -7.78 -21.20
CA PRO A 193 -23.89 -7.52 -21.00
C PRO A 193 -24.53 -8.45 -19.97
N ALA A 194 -24.04 -9.70 -19.88
CA ALA A 194 -24.52 -10.68 -18.91
C ALA A 194 -24.14 -10.32 -17.45
N HIS A 195 -23.11 -9.50 -17.26
CA HIS A 195 -22.62 -9.12 -15.93
C HIS A 195 -23.14 -7.76 -15.44
N LYS A 196 -24.03 -7.12 -16.19
CA LYS A 196 -24.70 -5.88 -15.76
C LYS A 196 -25.81 -6.14 -14.73
N LYS A 197 -26.38 -7.35 -14.69
CA LYS A 197 -27.42 -7.75 -13.74
C LYS A 197 -26.87 -8.70 -12.68
N TYR A 198 -26.98 -8.34 -11.41
CA TYR A 198 -26.51 -9.14 -10.29
C TYR A 198 -27.29 -10.45 -10.18
N ASN A 199 -26.56 -11.53 -9.93
CA ASN A 199 -27.14 -12.86 -9.76
C ASN A 199 -26.30 -13.67 -8.76
N VAL A 200 -26.94 -14.12 -7.68
CA VAL A 200 -26.28 -14.92 -6.63
C VAL A 200 -25.68 -16.22 -7.14
N ASP A 201 -26.19 -16.81 -8.21
CA ASP A 201 -25.73 -18.10 -8.69
C ASP A 201 -24.52 -17.97 -9.62
N ASN A 202 -24.49 -16.95 -10.49
CA ASN A 202 -23.51 -16.84 -11.59
C ASN A 202 -22.91 -15.44 -11.88
N ASN A 203 -23.39 -14.36 -11.23
CA ASN A 203 -22.81 -13.02 -11.35
C ASN A 203 -22.84 -12.28 -10.01
N ASN A 204 -21.87 -12.60 -9.16
CA ASN A 204 -21.72 -12.09 -7.80
C ASN A 204 -20.23 -11.77 -7.50
N CYS A 205 -19.92 -11.39 -6.26
CA CYS A 205 -18.56 -11.09 -5.81
C CYS A 205 -17.57 -12.25 -5.98
N ALA A 206 -18.01 -13.50 -5.83
CA ALA A 206 -17.17 -14.68 -5.99
C ALA A 206 -16.85 -14.99 -7.45
N SER A 207 -17.86 -14.96 -8.34
CA SER A 207 -17.61 -15.15 -9.78
C SER A 207 -16.74 -14.02 -10.34
N PHE A 208 -16.90 -12.79 -9.84
CA PHE A 208 -16.00 -11.68 -10.14
C PHE A 208 -14.57 -11.97 -9.68
N LYS A 209 -14.38 -12.38 -8.41
CA LYS A 209 -13.07 -12.74 -7.84
C LYS A 209 -12.39 -13.82 -8.68
N ASP A 210 -13.12 -14.88 -9.05
CA ASP A 210 -12.58 -15.99 -9.85
C ASP A 210 -12.14 -15.54 -11.26
N ALA A 211 -12.83 -14.58 -11.86
CA ALA A 211 -12.45 -13.99 -13.14
C ALA A 211 -11.27 -13.00 -13.04
N ALA A 212 -11.21 -12.21 -11.96
CA ALA A 212 -10.20 -11.18 -11.77
C ALA A 212 -8.84 -11.77 -11.32
N LEU A 213 -8.84 -12.73 -10.39
CA LEU A 213 -7.61 -13.28 -9.79
C LEU A 213 -6.58 -13.79 -10.82
N PRO A 214 -6.93 -14.48 -11.92
CA PRO A 214 -5.96 -14.92 -12.92
C PRO A 214 -5.24 -13.77 -13.65
N GLN A 215 -5.90 -12.61 -13.75
CA GLN A 215 -5.39 -11.41 -14.45
C GLN A 215 -4.46 -10.56 -13.58
N LEU A 216 -4.55 -10.73 -12.25
CA LEU A 216 -3.69 -10.11 -11.25
C LEU A 216 -2.44 -10.94 -10.97
#